data_AF-A0A956UEQ9-F1
#
_entry.id   AF-A0A956UEQ9-F1
#
_cell.length_a   1.000
_cell.length_b   1.000
_cell.length_c   1.000
_cell.angle_alpha   90.00
_cell.angle_beta   90.00
_cell.angle_gamma   90.00
#
_symmetry.space_group_name_H-M   'P 1'
#
loop_
_entity.id
_entity.type
_entity.pdbx_description
1 polymer ?
#
loop_
_entity_poly.entity_id
_entity_poly.type
_entity_poly.pdbx_seq_one_letter_code
_entity_poly.pdbx_strand_id
1 'polypeptide(L)'
;MQQRLRLTFSKGERVRFISHLDTLRYWERVVRRAGLPLAYSKGFTPHPRLTFAGPLPMGFLAERELMDMLLDERVEIEEARQAMVAQTAPALPVVALDEVPLSVPALQSTLSFADYRAVVPEITPEVARTAVADFLALESLEWTEQRKDRERVYDLRAGVV
;
A
#
# COMPACT_ATOMS: atom_id res chain seq x y z
N MET A 1 3.99 23.14 -15.10
CA MET A 1 4.78 21.94 -15.48
C MET A 1 4.38 20.86 -14.50
N GLN A 2 4.08 19.65 -14.97
CA GLN A 2 3.64 18.58 -14.08
C GLN A 2 4.77 18.13 -13.14
N GLN A 3 4.38 17.72 -11.93
CA GLN A 3 5.27 17.17 -10.91
C GLN A 3 4.65 15.88 -10.37
N ARG A 4 5.46 14.86 -10.10
CA ARG A 4 4.99 13.67 -9.40
C ARG A 4 5.65 13.61 -8.03
N LEU A 5 4.82 13.54 -7.00
CA LEU A 5 5.27 13.31 -5.63
C LEU A 5 4.89 11.89 -5.21
N ARG A 6 5.78 11.25 -4.45
CA ARG A 6 5.58 9.95 -3.84
C ARG A 6 5.43 10.12 -2.35
N LEU A 7 4.23 9.82 -1.86
CA LEU A 7 3.93 9.73 -0.46
C LEU A 7 4.31 8.35 0.05
N THR A 8 5.07 8.30 1.14
CA THR A 8 5.13 7.14 2.03
C THR A 8 4.24 7.42 3.23
N PHE A 9 3.32 6.51 3.56
CA PHE A 9 2.44 6.66 4.71
C PHE A 9 2.31 5.36 5.51
N SER A 10 1.84 5.46 6.75
CA SER A 10 1.51 4.30 7.58
C SER A 10 -0.01 4.23 7.81
N LYS A 11 -0.51 3.03 8.12
CA LYS A 11 -1.92 2.78 8.47
C LYS A 11 -1.98 2.12 9.83
N GLY A 12 -2.46 2.87 10.80
CA GLY A 12 -2.54 2.44 12.19
C GLY A 12 -3.80 1.65 12.54
N GLU A 13 -3.77 1.06 13.74
CA GLU A 13 -4.79 0.16 14.30
C GLU A 13 -6.21 0.71 14.21
N ARG A 14 -6.40 1.99 14.55
CA ARG A 14 -7.73 2.65 14.60
C ARG A 14 -8.47 2.65 13.26
N VAL A 15 -7.75 2.53 12.15
CA VAL A 15 -8.31 2.55 10.79
C VAL A 15 -8.07 1.24 10.05
N ARG A 16 -7.62 0.16 10.71
CA ARG A 16 -7.29 -1.11 10.04
C ARG A 16 -8.42 -1.68 9.19
N PHE A 17 -9.67 -1.43 9.58
CA PHE A 17 -10.86 -1.93 8.89
C PHE A 17 -11.44 -1.01 7.81
N ILE A 18 -10.82 0.14 7.52
CA ILE A 18 -11.26 0.95 6.37
C ILE A 18 -10.82 0.29 5.07
N SER A 19 -11.68 0.40 4.05
CA SER A 19 -11.40 -0.15 2.73
C SER A 19 -10.27 0.58 2.01
N HIS A 20 -9.73 -0.03 0.95
CA HIS A 20 -8.78 0.62 0.07
C HIS A 20 -9.36 1.90 -0.57
N LEU A 21 -10.63 1.86 -0.97
CA LEU A 21 -11.32 3.01 -1.57
C LEU A 21 -11.46 4.17 -0.58
N ASP A 22 -11.74 3.89 0.69
CA ASP A 22 -11.82 4.92 1.72
C ASP A 22 -10.44 5.51 2.04
N THR A 23 -9.39 4.70 1.96
CA THR A 23 -8.00 5.17 2.06
C THR A 23 -7.64 6.12 0.92
N LEU A 24 -8.04 5.80 -0.32
CA LEU A 24 -7.87 6.67 -1.49
C LEU A 24 -8.63 7.99 -1.32
N ARG A 25 -9.92 7.93 -0.94
CA ARG A 25 -10.75 9.10 -0.68
C ARG A 25 -10.20 9.98 0.44
N TYR A 26 -9.63 9.37 1.48
CA TYR A 26 -8.96 10.09 2.56
C TYR A 26 -7.75 10.88 2.02
N TRP A 27 -6.86 10.22 1.27
CA TRP A 27 -5.67 10.89 0.73
C TRP A 27 -6.02 11.97 -0.29
N GLU A 28 -7.03 11.75 -1.14
CA GLU A 28 -7.55 12.81 -2.01
C GLU A 28 -8.01 14.04 -1.19
N ARG A 29 -8.75 13.83 -0.10
CA ARG A 29 -9.19 14.93 0.77
C ARG A 29 -8.03 15.64 1.45
N VAL A 30 -7.02 14.90 1.91
CA VAL A 30 -5.80 15.48 2.52
C VAL A 30 -5.09 16.37 1.50
N VAL A 31 -4.80 15.86 0.31
CA VAL A 31 -4.10 16.60 -0.75
C VAL A 31 -4.88 17.86 -1.15
N ARG A 32 -6.20 17.76 -1.30
CA ARG A 32 -7.06 18.93 -1.59
C ARG A 32 -7.09 19.95 -0.46
N ARG A 33 -7.18 19.51 0.81
CA ARG A 33 -7.17 20.41 1.97
C ARG A 33 -5.80 21.05 2.22
N ALA A 34 -4.73 20.38 1.80
CA ALA A 34 -3.38 20.94 1.81
C ALA A 34 -3.17 21.99 0.71
N GLY A 35 -4.16 22.24 -0.15
CA GLY A 35 -4.08 23.22 -1.23
C GLY A 35 -3.19 22.79 -2.39
N LEU A 36 -2.84 21.50 -2.49
CA LEU A 36 -1.97 21.02 -3.55
C LEU A 36 -2.71 20.94 -4.89
N PRO A 37 -2.05 21.30 -6.01
CA PRO A 37 -2.64 21.35 -7.35
C PRO A 37 -2.75 19.96 -7.97
N LEU A 38 -3.54 19.07 -7.33
CA LEU A 38 -3.74 17.68 -7.75
C LEU A 38 -4.31 17.60 -9.16
N ALA A 39 -3.63 16.86 -10.03
CA ALA A 39 -4.08 16.63 -11.39
C ALA A 39 -5.26 15.64 -11.45
N TYR A 40 -6.13 15.84 -12.43
CA TYR A 40 -7.28 14.98 -12.68
C TYR A 40 -7.25 14.37 -14.09
N SER A 41 -7.97 13.27 -14.30
CA SER A 41 -8.14 12.71 -15.65
C SER A 41 -8.95 13.66 -16.55
N LYS A 42 -8.65 13.66 -17.85
CA LYS A 42 -9.36 14.45 -18.87
C LYS A 42 -10.48 13.59 -19.45
N GLY A 43 -11.66 13.62 -18.81
CA GLY A 43 -12.83 12.86 -19.24
C GLY A 43 -14.10 13.38 -18.56
N PHE A 44 -15.25 12.78 -18.90
CA PHE A 44 -16.56 13.20 -18.37
C PHE A 44 -16.70 12.99 -16.85
N THR A 45 -15.89 12.11 -16.27
CA THR A 45 -15.80 11.92 -14.81
C THR A 45 -14.32 12.03 -14.41
N PRO A 46 -13.85 13.24 -14.07
CA PRO A 46 -12.46 13.45 -13.69
C PRO A 46 -12.17 12.72 -12.38
N HIS A 47 -11.18 11.83 -12.43
CA HIS A 47 -10.67 11.12 -11.27
C HIS A 47 -9.32 11.68 -10.87
N PRO A 48 -9.03 11.79 -9.57
CA PRO A 48 -7.74 12.27 -9.10
C PRO A 48 -6.62 11.33 -9.60
N ARG A 49 -5.49 11.90 -10.01
CA ARG A 49 -4.31 11.14 -10.43
C ARG A 49 -3.50 10.68 -9.22
N LEU A 50 -4.10 9.76 -8.47
CA LEU A 50 -3.49 9.06 -7.33
C LEU A 50 -3.31 7.58 -7.69
N THR A 51 -2.10 7.06 -7.49
CA THR A 51 -1.75 5.68 -7.80
C THR A 51 -1.05 5.04 -6.60
N PHE A 52 -1.62 3.99 -6.03
CA PHE A 52 -0.99 3.19 -4.97
C PHE A 52 -0.09 2.10 -5.55
N ALA A 53 0.97 1.72 -4.83
CA ALA A 53 1.82 0.60 -5.21
C ALA A 53 1.08 -0.73 -5.22
N GLY A 54 0.23 -0.95 -4.21
CA GLY A 54 -0.63 -2.10 -4.10
C GLY A 54 -1.82 -1.83 -3.19
N PRO A 55 -2.91 -2.59 -3.31
CA PRO A 55 -4.02 -2.50 -2.37
C PRO A 55 -3.65 -3.22 -1.07
N LEU A 56 -3.76 -2.51 0.05
CA LEU A 56 -3.65 -3.14 1.37
C LEU A 56 -5.00 -3.81 1.74
N PRO A 57 -5.03 -5.11 2.10
CA PRO A 57 -6.26 -5.78 2.48
C PRO A 57 -6.90 -5.17 3.74
N MET A 58 -8.22 -5.38 3.92
CA MET A 58 -8.90 -4.95 5.14
C MET A 58 -8.37 -5.71 6.35
N GLY A 59 -8.25 -5.02 7.48
CA GLY A 59 -7.71 -5.56 8.73
C GLY A 59 -6.19 -5.44 8.86
N PHE A 60 -5.48 -5.11 7.77
CA PHE A 60 -4.03 -4.99 7.78
C PHE A 60 -3.60 -3.61 8.29
N LEU A 61 -2.48 -3.61 9.02
CA LEU A 61 -1.70 -2.43 9.33
C LEU A 61 -0.61 -2.28 8.29
N ALA A 62 -0.07 -1.07 8.16
CA ALA A 62 1.08 -0.86 7.31
C ALA A 62 2.00 0.21 7.86
N GLU A 63 3.30 0.02 7.63
CA GLU A 63 4.34 0.93 8.11
C GLU A 63 4.80 1.92 7.03
N ARG A 64 4.86 1.49 5.76
CA ARG A 64 5.45 2.25 4.65
C ARG A 64 4.76 2.00 3.30
N GLU A 65 3.45 2.21 3.24
CA GLU A 65 2.72 2.16 1.96
C GLU A 65 3.10 3.32 1.05
N LEU A 66 3.12 3.05 -0.25
CA LEU A 66 3.52 4.03 -1.26
C LEU A 66 2.32 4.46 -2.12
N MET A 67 2.23 5.76 -2.36
CA MET A 67 1.26 6.36 -3.27
C MET A 67 1.91 7.49 -4.07
N ASP A 68 1.82 7.43 -5.39
CA ASP A 68 2.17 8.53 -6.28
C ASP A 68 0.97 9.47 -6.45
N MET A 69 1.22 10.77 -6.44
CA MET A 69 0.28 11.82 -6.82
C MET A 69 0.88 12.68 -7.92
N LEU A 70 0.08 12.94 -8.97
CA LEU A 70 0.47 13.84 -10.05
C LEU A 70 -0.13 15.22 -9.80
N LEU A 71 0.69 16.25 -9.89
CA LEU A 71 0.31 17.65 -9.73
C LEU A 71 0.43 18.38 -11.08
N ASP A 72 -0.48 19.32 -11.35
CA ASP A 72 -0.46 20.14 -12.57
C ASP A 72 0.57 21.29 -12.51
N GLU A 73 0.92 21.69 -11.29
CA GLU A 73 1.93 22.71 -11.00
C GLU A 73 2.98 22.18 -10.03
N ARG A 74 4.20 22.73 -10.13
CA ARG A 74 5.28 22.38 -9.21
C ARG A 74 5.08 23.08 -7.88
N VAL A 75 5.35 22.37 -6.80
CA VAL A 75 5.35 22.88 -5.42
C VAL A 75 6.69 22.56 -4.77
N GLU A 76 7.06 23.36 -3.77
CA GLU A 76 8.19 23.03 -2.90
C GLU A 76 7.84 21.83 -2.03
N ILE A 77 8.73 20.84 -2.00
CA ILE A 77 8.44 19.52 -1.43
C ILE A 77 8.20 19.61 0.08
N GLU A 78 9.02 20.39 0.79
CA GLU A 78 8.90 20.50 2.24
C GLU A 78 7.64 21.29 2.64
N GLU A 79 7.29 22.34 1.89
CA GLU A 79 6.04 23.07 2.10
C GLU A 79 4.83 22.17 1.85
N ALA A 80 4.84 21.40 0.77
CA ALA A 80 3.80 20.44 0.45
C ALA A 80 3.66 19.37 1.54
N ARG A 81 4.79 18.85 2.05
CA ARG A 81 4.83 17.89 3.14
C ARG A 81 4.21 18.46 4.42
N GLN A 82 4.59 19.68 4.81
CA GLN A 82 4.06 20.33 6.01
C GLN A 82 2.55 20.58 5.89
N ALA A 83 2.10 21.07 4.73
CA ALA A 83 0.69 21.28 4.44
C ALA A 83 -0.11 19.97 4.50
N MET A 84 0.43 18.86 3.97
CA MET A 84 -0.19 17.55 4.08
C MET A 84 -0.26 17.06 5.53
N VAL A 85 0.85 17.12 6.27
CA VAL A 85 0.91 16.68 7.68
C VAL A 85 -0.15 17.39 8.51
N ALA A 86 -0.32 18.70 8.32
CA ALA A 86 -1.34 19.51 9.02
C ALA A 86 -2.79 19.06 8.76
N GLN A 87 -3.05 18.35 7.66
CA GLN A 87 -4.38 17.87 7.27
C GLN A 87 -4.57 16.36 7.53
N THR A 88 -3.52 15.65 7.94
CA THR A 88 -3.59 14.21 8.21
C THR A 88 -4.11 13.87 9.60
N ALA A 89 -4.83 12.76 9.68
CA ALA A 89 -5.19 12.11 10.93
C ALA A 89 -3.99 11.33 11.51
N PRO A 90 -3.83 11.28 12.84
CA PRO A 90 -2.76 10.51 13.49
C PRO A 90 -2.72 9.01 13.13
N ALA A 91 -3.84 8.44 12.68
CA ALA A 91 -3.94 7.03 12.31
C ALA A 91 -3.49 6.74 10.86
N LEU A 92 -3.25 7.78 10.04
CA LEU A 92 -2.75 7.71 8.67
C LEU A 92 -1.66 8.79 8.46
N PRO A 93 -0.55 8.73 9.22
CA PRO A 93 0.46 9.79 9.18
C PRO A 93 1.29 9.73 7.89
N VAL A 94 1.77 10.90 7.47
CA VAL A 94 2.81 11.02 6.45
C VAL A 94 4.14 10.57 7.04
N VAL A 95 4.78 9.58 6.42
CA VAL A 95 6.13 9.11 6.78
C VAL A 95 7.18 9.87 5.99
N ALA A 96 7.01 9.98 4.67
CA ALA A 96 7.91 10.70 3.78
C ALA A 96 7.16 11.24 2.56
N LEU A 97 7.73 12.26 1.92
CA LEU A 97 7.23 12.82 0.66
C LEU A 97 8.44 13.16 -0.21
N ASP A 98 8.54 12.53 -1.37
CA ASP A 98 9.68 12.65 -2.28
C ASP A 98 9.21 13.03 -3.69
N GLU A 99 10.00 13.77 -4.45
CA GLU A 99 9.73 13.95 -5.89
C GLU A 99 10.27 12.77 -6.69
N VAL A 100 9.47 12.30 -7.65
CA VAL A 100 9.84 11.21 -8.56
C VAL A 100 9.81 11.70 -10.00
N PRO A 101 10.91 11.58 -10.77
CA PRO A 101 10.96 12.01 -12.17
C PRO A 101 9.84 11.38 -12.99
N LEU A 102 9.18 12.14 -13.86
CA LEU A 102 8.06 11.65 -14.69
C LEU A 102 8.46 10.50 -15.64
N SER A 103 9.75 10.32 -15.91
CA SER A 103 10.30 9.22 -16.73
C SER A 103 10.28 7.87 -16.03
N VAL A 104 10.21 7.83 -14.69
CA VAL A 104 10.12 6.55 -13.95
C VAL A 104 8.75 5.90 -14.23
N PRO A 105 8.68 4.58 -14.44
CA PRO A 105 7.41 3.89 -14.68
C PRO A 105 6.35 4.10 -13.58
N ALA A 106 5.14 3.59 -13.85
CA ALA A 106 4.06 3.59 -12.87
C ALA A 106 4.49 2.84 -11.60
N LEU A 107 4.14 3.38 -10.42
CA LEU A 107 4.54 2.82 -9.13
C LEU A 107 4.25 1.32 -9.01
N GLN A 108 3.08 0.88 -9.49
CA GLN A 108 2.64 -0.52 -9.47
C GLN A 108 3.58 -1.47 -10.21
N SER A 109 4.16 -1.04 -11.34
CA SER A 109 5.09 -1.87 -12.11
C SER A 109 6.51 -1.87 -11.54
N THR A 110 6.79 -1.02 -10.55
CA THR A 110 8.10 -0.92 -9.91
C THR A 110 8.15 -1.59 -8.53
N LEU A 111 7.01 -2.02 -8.00
CA LEU A 111 6.94 -2.73 -6.73
C LEU A 111 7.67 -4.07 -6.84
N SER A 112 8.71 -4.27 -6.02
CA SER A 112 9.56 -5.46 -6.08
C SER A 112 9.19 -6.51 -5.03
N PHE A 113 8.99 -6.09 -3.78
CA PHE A 113 8.64 -6.96 -2.66
C PHE A 113 7.82 -6.20 -1.61
N ALA A 114 7.20 -6.94 -0.69
CA ALA A 114 6.53 -6.42 0.48
C ALA A 114 6.88 -7.30 1.68
N ASP A 115 7.16 -6.66 2.81
CA ASP A 115 7.47 -7.35 4.07
C ASP A 115 6.20 -7.48 4.91
N TYR A 116 5.91 -8.70 5.34
CA TYR A 116 4.76 -9.01 6.19
C TYR A 116 5.22 -9.41 7.57
N ARG A 117 4.54 -8.87 8.60
CA ARG A 117 4.69 -9.32 9.98
C ARG A 117 3.38 -9.92 10.44
N ALA A 118 3.39 -11.21 10.75
CA ALA A 118 2.29 -11.89 11.39
C ALA A 118 2.62 -12.15 12.86
N VAL A 119 1.64 -11.91 13.74
CA VAL A 119 1.72 -12.30 15.15
C VAL A 119 0.76 -13.46 15.33
N VAL A 120 1.31 -14.63 15.63
CA VAL A 120 0.54 -15.85 15.88
C VAL A 120 0.56 -16.09 17.40
N PRO A 121 -0.59 -15.96 18.09
CA PRO A 121 -0.65 -16.25 19.52
C PRO A 121 -0.17 -17.66 19.83
N GLU A 122 0.42 -17.85 21.01
CA GLU A 122 0.82 -19.17 21.54
C GLU A 122 1.96 -19.88 20.77
N ILE A 123 2.55 -19.22 19.75
CA ILE A 123 3.70 -19.74 19.01
C ILE A 123 4.96 -18.96 19.39
N THR A 124 5.97 -19.66 19.93
CA THR A 124 7.27 -19.04 20.22
C THR A 124 8.13 -18.92 18.95
N PRO A 125 9.14 -18.02 18.93
CA PRO A 125 10.06 -17.91 17.80
C PRO A 125 10.76 -19.22 17.45
N GLU A 126 11.08 -20.06 18.43
CA GLU A 126 11.71 -21.37 18.22
C GLU A 126 10.76 -22.33 17.49
N VAL A 127 9.52 -22.44 17.95
CA VAL A 127 8.49 -23.28 17.32
C VAL A 127 8.21 -22.79 15.90
N ALA A 128 8.11 -21.48 15.69
CA ALA A 128 7.92 -20.90 14.35
C ALA A 128 9.09 -21.23 13.41
N ARG A 129 10.35 -21.12 13.89
CA ARG A 129 11.53 -21.45 13.07
C ARG A 129 11.57 -22.92 12.68
N THR A 130 11.27 -23.82 13.61
CA THR A 130 11.17 -25.26 13.30
C THR A 130 10.06 -25.53 12.29
N ALA A 131 8.86 -25.01 12.50
CA ALA A 131 7.75 -25.20 11.57
C ALA A 131 8.05 -24.66 10.16
N VAL A 132 8.72 -23.51 10.05
CA VAL A 132 9.19 -22.97 8.75
C VAL A 132 10.24 -23.89 8.12
N ALA A 133 11.22 -24.37 8.89
CA ALA A 133 12.23 -25.28 8.37
C ALA A 133 11.62 -26.60 7.88
N ASP A 134 10.71 -27.19 8.66
CA ASP A 134 9.99 -28.41 8.30
C ASP A 134 9.15 -28.21 7.04
N PHE A 135 8.45 -27.07 6.93
CA PHE A 135 7.70 -26.71 5.73
C PHE A 135 8.61 -26.55 4.51
N LEU A 136 9.75 -25.86 4.63
CA LEU A 136 10.67 -25.64 3.51
C LEU A 136 11.37 -26.93 3.05
N ALA A 137 11.47 -27.93 3.92
CA ALA A 137 12.02 -29.26 3.62
C ALA A 137 11.03 -30.19 2.89
N LEU A 138 9.74 -29.85 2.82
CA LEU A 138 8.77 -30.61 2.02
C LEU A 138 9.10 -30.50 0.54
N GLU A 139 8.85 -31.59 -0.21
CA GLU A 139 8.87 -31.58 -1.67
C GLU A 139 7.61 -30.90 -2.24
N SER A 140 6.46 -31.16 -1.63
CA SER A 140 5.17 -30.57 -1.98
C SER A 140 4.27 -30.45 -0.74
N LEU A 141 3.34 -29.50 -0.78
CA LEU A 141 2.26 -29.40 0.20
C LEU A 141 0.95 -29.05 -0.51
N GLU A 142 0.14 -30.06 -0.79
CA GLU A 142 -1.16 -29.87 -1.43
C GLU A 142 -2.17 -29.24 -0.48
N TRP A 143 -2.79 -28.15 -0.93
CA TRP A 143 -3.90 -27.50 -0.25
C TRP A 143 -5.06 -27.31 -1.21
N THR A 144 -6.25 -27.63 -0.72
CA THR A 144 -7.47 -27.68 -1.51
C THR A 144 -8.40 -26.56 -1.08
N GLU A 145 -8.61 -25.59 -1.96
CA GLU A 145 -9.59 -24.52 -1.78
C GLU A 145 -10.95 -24.99 -2.31
N GLN A 146 -11.91 -25.12 -1.40
CA GLN A 146 -13.31 -25.38 -1.75
C GLN A 146 -14.03 -24.06 -2.02
N ARG A 147 -14.44 -23.82 -3.27
CA ARG A 147 -15.37 -22.76 -3.65
C ARG A 147 -16.69 -23.40 -4.07
N LYS A 148 -17.82 -22.73 -3.82
CA LYS A 148 -19.19 -23.24 -3.97
C LYS A 148 -19.40 -24.37 -5.00
N ASP A 149 -18.95 -24.17 -6.25
CA ASP A 149 -19.11 -25.16 -7.34
C ASP A 149 -17.78 -25.70 -7.93
N ARG A 150 -16.63 -25.37 -7.34
CA ARG A 150 -15.31 -25.74 -7.86
C ARG A 150 -14.30 -26.00 -6.76
N GLU A 151 -13.57 -27.07 -6.92
CA GLU A 151 -12.39 -27.38 -6.12
C GLU A 151 -11.15 -26.91 -6.87
N ARG A 152 -10.22 -26.27 -6.17
CA ARG A 152 -8.91 -25.90 -6.72
C ARG A 152 -7.81 -26.37 -5.80
N VAL A 153 -6.94 -27.21 -6.34
CA VAL A 153 -5.76 -27.73 -5.65
C VAL A 153 -4.57 -26.83 -5.96
N TYR A 154 -3.80 -26.50 -4.92
CA TYR A 154 -2.57 -25.72 -4.99
C TYR A 154 -1.48 -26.50 -4.30
N ASP A 155 -0.28 -26.53 -4.87
CA ASP A 155 0.92 -26.89 -4.11
C ASP A 155 1.46 -25.61 -3.45
N LEU A 156 1.26 -25.49 -2.14
CA LEU A 156 1.71 -24.33 -1.37
C LEU A 156 3.24 -24.27 -1.26
N ARG A 157 3.93 -25.43 -1.28
CA ARG A 157 5.39 -25.47 -1.20
C ARG A 157 6.02 -24.87 -2.45
N ALA A 158 5.46 -25.16 -3.62
CA ALA A 158 5.93 -24.63 -4.90
C ALA A 158 5.83 -23.09 -5.00
N GLY A 159 4.99 -22.46 -4.17
CA GLY A 159 4.81 -21.00 -4.13
C GLY A 159 5.84 -20.24 -3.30
N VAL A 160 6.74 -20.92 -2.59
CA VAL A 160 7.74 -20.31 -1.70
C VAL A 160 9.14 -20.62 -2.23
N VAL A 161 9.87 -19.57 -2.62
CA VAL A 161 11.24 -19.65 -3.20
C VAL A 161 12.27 -19.27 -2.15
#